data_AF-A0A5P2X685-F1
#
_entry.id   AF-A0A5P2X685-F1
#
_cell.length_a   1.000
_cell.length_b   1.000
_cell.length_c   1.000
_cell.angle_alpha   90.00
_cell.angle_beta   90.00
_cell.angle_gamma   90.00
#
_symmetry.space_group_name_H-M   'P 1'
#
loop_
_entity.id
_entity.type
_entity.pdbx_description
1 polymer ?
#
loop_
_entity_poly.entity_id
_entity_poly.type
_entity_poly.pdbx_seq_one_letter_code
_entity_poly.pdbx_strand_id
1 'polypeptide(L)'
;MQEDDDYIVDFDFCGDWFGLTLRDGTREEAERLAAEYVAQFNPLHLRVSKDALQRQLVQIALNAFESGPVVVAVAYTEGGTLLADLVVYVYGEDGVRRPSPQEYLPKLVKWSYAEVKGEPLVAEVELPVGPAVRVQAMLAQKRRFGWGSKLSESLRYAVWPTGREEILLVEVDWQHFERTDEIVGLVAELVPTMRLVPTAPDVQSLRGHH
;
A
#
# COMPACT_ATOMS: atom_id res chain seq x y z
N MET A 1 27.17 -18.36 2.39
CA MET A 1 27.15 -17.07 1.67
C MET A 1 25.84 -17.09 0.92
N GLN A 2 24.82 -16.52 1.53
CA GLN A 2 23.54 -16.28 0.89
C GLN A 2 23.72 -14.90 0.24
N GLU A 3 23.58 -14.82 -1.08
CA GLU A 3 23.52 -13.52 -1.74
C GLU A 3 22.29 -12.80 -1.15
N ASP A 4 22.51 -11.62 -0.60
CA ASP A 4 21.43 -10.71 -0.23
C ASP A 4 20.77 -10.27 -1.55
N ASP A 5 19.88 -11.13 -2.06
CA ASP A 5 19.08 -10.85 -3.24
C ASP A 5 18.02 -9.83 -2.84
N ASP A 6 18.42 -8.56 -2.89
CA ASP A 6 17.54 -7.40 -2.85
C ASP A 6 16.38 -7.63 -3.84
N TYR A 7 15.18 -7.23 -3.45
CA TYR A 7 13.99 -7.35 -4.28
C TYR A 7 13.13 -6.11 -4.21
N ILE A 8 12.32 -5.92 -5.23
CA ILE A 8 11.26 -4.93 -5.28
C ILE A 8 9.92 -5.66 -5.12
N VAL A 9 9.06 -5.13 -4.26
CA VAL A 9 7.66 -5.55 -4.19
C VAL A 9 6.91 -4.87 -5.32
N ASP A 10 6.22 -5.66 -6.14
CA ASP A 10 5.50 -5.17 -7.29
C ASP A 10 4.10 -5.81 -7.38
N PHE A 11 3.18 -5.13 -8.05
CA PHE A 11 1.79 -5.57 -8.26
C PHE A 11 1.40 -5.33 -9.72
N ASP A 12 0.41 -6.09 -10.19
CA ASP A 12 -0.24 -5.78 -11.47
C ASP A 12 -1.35 -4.75 -11.22
N PHE A 13 -0.98 -3.46 -11.30
CA PHE A 13 -1.93 -2.36 -11.19
C PHE A 13 -2.82 -2.29 -12.45
N CYS A 14 -3.82 -3.17 -12.49
CA CYS A 14 -4.92 -3.10 -13.46
C CYS A 14 -5.68 -1.76 -13.30
N GLY A 15 -6.36 -1.31 -14.36
CA GLY A 15 -6.78 0.08 -14.63
C GLY A 15 -7.58 0.88 -13.58
N ASP A 16 -7.95 0.27 -12.45
CA ASP A 16 -8.59 0.96 -11.32
C ASP A 16 -7.59 1.41 -10.24
N TRP A 17 -6.35 0.91 -10.27
CA TRP A 17 -5.27 1.28 -9.36
C TRP A 17 -4.17 2.07 -10.05
N PHE A 18 -3.69 3.12 -9.39
CA PHE A 18 -2.56 3.94 -9.85
C PHE A 18 -1.41 3.85 -8.85
N GLY A 19 -0.27 3.34 -9.30
CA GLY A 19 0.95 3.24 -8.48
C GLY A 19 1.59 4.61 -8.25
N LEU A 20 1.70 5.06 -7.00
CA LEU A 20 2.22 6.37 -6.61
C LEU A 20 3.58 6.32 -5.91
N THR A 21 4.28 5.17 -5.96
CA THR A 21 5.60 5.03 -5.36
C THR A 21 6.60 5.98 -6.03
N LEU A 22 7.19 6.88 -5.24
CA LEU A 22 8.26 7.78 -5.69
C LEU A 22 9.62 7.13 -5.43
N ARG A 23 10.56 7.29 -6.36
CA ARG A 23 11.94 6.82 -6.20
C ARG A 23 12.78 7.83 -5.44
N ASP A 24 12.71 9.09 -5.84
CA ASP A 24 13.56 10.17 -5.33
C ASP A 24 12.81 11.07 -4.34
N GLY A 25 11.48 10.96 -4.30
CA GLY A 25 10.62 11.74 -3.40
C GLY A 25 10.51 13.21 -3.78
N THR A 26 10.82 13.55 -5.03
CA THR A 26 10.82 14.93 -5.51
C THR A 26 9.44 15.38 -5.96
N ARG A 27 9.18 16.70 -5.89
CA ARG A 27 7.93 17.29 -6.38
C ARG A 27 7.78 17.10 -7.88
N GLU A 28 8.87 17.25 -8.63
CA GLU A 28 8.92 17.11 -10.07
C GLU A 28 8.57 15.67 -10.51
N GLU A 29 9.09 14.68 -9.79
CA GLU A 29 8.72 13.27 -10.00
C GLU A 29 7.23 13.03 -9.74
N ALA A 30 6.72 13.51 -8.61
CA ALA A 30 5.31 13.38 -8.25
C ALA A 30 4.38 14.07 -9.25
N GLU A 31 4.73 15.27 -9.72
CA GLU A 31 3.96 16.03 -10.71
C GLU A 31 3.91 15.33 -12.07
N ARG A 32 5.03 14.75 -12.51
CA ARG A 32 5.11 13.94 -13.73
C ARG A 32 4.23 12.71 -13.64
N LEU A 33 4.34 11.96 -12.55
CA LEU A 33 3.56 10.74 -12.31
C LEU A 33 2.06 11.05 -12.24
N ALA A 34 1.66 12.08 -11.50
CA ALA A 34 0.27 12.51 -11.41
C ALA A 34 -0.30 12.96 -12.76
N ALA A 35 0.49 13.66 -13.59
CA ALA A 35 0.06 14.09 -14.91
C ALA A 35 -0.21 12.90 -15.85
N GLU A 36 0.63 11.86 -15.79
CA GLU A 36 0.45 10.62 -16.55
C GLU A 36 -0.89 9.95 -16.20
N TYR A 37 -1.21 9.83 -14.91
CA TYR A 37 -2.47 9.21 -14.48
C TYR A 37 -3.70 10.07 -14.79
N VAL A 38 -3.63 11.38 -14.59
CA VAL A 38 -4.74 12.30 -14.93
C VAL A 38 -5.06 12.29 -16.43
N ALA A 39 -4.08 11.99 -17.28
CA ALA A 39 -4.29 11.84 -18.72
C ALA A 39 -5.16 10.63 -19.08
N GLN A 40 -5.23 9.61 -18.22
CA GLN A 40 -6.02 8.39 -18.46
C GLN A 40 -7.52 8.58 -18.19
N PHE A 41 -7.90 9.62 -17.44
CA PHE A 41 -9.31 9.91 -17.16
C PHE A 41 -10.03 10.54 -18.35
N ASN A 42 -11.25 10.05 -18.61
CA ASN A 42 -12.17 10.68 -19.55
C ASN A 42 -12.67 12.03 -18.99
N PRO A 43 -12.33 13.17 -19.62
CA PRO A 43 -12.70 14.48 -19.12
C PRO A 43 -14.22 14.70 -19.05
N LEU A 44 -15.03 13.96 -19.82
CA LEU A 44 -16.49 14.08 -19.81
C LEU A 44 -17.13 13.40 -18.59
N HIS A 45 -16.44 12.46 -17.96
CA HIS A 45 -16.96 11.69 -16.82
C HIS A 45 -16.43 12.22 -15.49
N LEU A 46 -15.36 13.03 -15.52
CA LEU A 46 -14.78 13.64 -14.34
C LEU A 46 -15.78 14.56 -13.62
N ARG A 47 -15.93 14.32 -12.31
CA ARG A 47 -16.73 15.15 -11.40
C ARG A 47 -15.89 16.22 -10.69
N VAL A 48 -14.58 16.17 -10.89
CA VAL A 48 -13.57 17.10 -10.35
C VAL A 48 -12.72 17.66 -11.50
N SER A 49 -12.08 18.81 -11.31
CA SER A 49 -11.16 19.31 -12.33
C SER A 49 -9.89 18.47 -12.41
N LYS A 50 -9.30 18.36 -13.60
CA LYS A 50 -8.01 17.68 -13.81
C LYS A 50 -6.91 18.24 -12.90
N ASP A 51 -6.84 19.56 -12.77
CA ASP A 51 -5.87 20.22 -11.87
C ASP A 51 -6.07 19.83 -10.39
N ALA A 52 -7.32 19.68 -9.94
CA ALA A 52 -7.59 19.27 -8.57
C ALA A 52 -7.17 17.82 -8.33
N LEU A 53 -7.48 16.92 -9.27
CA LEU A 53 -7.06 15.52 -9.23
C LEU A 53 -5.52 15.39 -9.25
N GLN A 54 -4.85 16.12 -10.14
CA GLN A 54 -3.39 16.11 -10.22
C GLN A 54 -2.75 16.57 -8.91
N ARG A 55 -3.22 17.69 -8.35
CA ARG A 55 -2.73 18.18 -7.05
C ARG A 55 -2.96 17.18 -5.92
N GLN A 56 -4.09 16.47 -5.94
CA GLN A 56 -4.38 15.43 -4.94
C GLN A 56 -3.39 14.27 -5.04
N LEU A 57 -3.16 13.73 -6.25
CA LEU A 57 -2.20 12.64 -6.47
C LEU A 57 -0.77 13.03 -6.07
N VAL A 58 -0.32 14.23 -6.43
CA VAL A 58 0.99 14.78 -6.02
C VAL A 58 1.11 14.80 -4.50
N GLN A 59 0.09 15.30 -3.80
CA GLN A 59 0.12 15.39 -2.35
C GLN A 59 0.12 14.01 -1.68
N ILE A 60 -0.63 13.05 -2.21
CA ILE A 60 -0.65 11.67 -1.71
C ILE A 60 0.74 11.04 -1.86
N ALA A 61 1.34 11.11 -3.05
CA ALA A 61 2.65 10.53 -3.34
C ALA A 61 3.75 11.11 -2.43
N LEU A 62 3.80 12.45 -2.30
CA LEU A 62 4.79 13.12 -1.45
C LEU A 62 4.60 12.79 0.04
N ASN A 63 3.36 12.80 0.54
CA ASN A 63 3.08 12.45 1.94
C ASN A 63 3.44 11.00 2.24
N ALA A 64 3.15 10.08 1.32
CA ALA A 64 3.47 8.68 1.50
C ALA A 64 4.99 8.45 1.50
N PHE A 65 5.74 9.15 0.65
CA PHE A 65 7.20 9.05 0.64
C PHE A 65 7.84 9.38 2.00
N GLU A 66 7.28 10.33 2.76
CA GLU A 66 7.77 10.68 4.11
C GLU A 66 7.68 9.52 5.11
N SER A 67 6.77 8.56 4.92
CA SER A 67 6.61 7.40 5.81
C SER A 67 7.38 6.15 5.35
N GLY A 68 8.07 6.21 4.21
CA GLY A 68 8.94 5.14 3.69
C GLY A 68 8.27 3.81 3.30
N PRO A 69 7.05 3.76 2.72
CA PRO A 69 6.50 2.54 2.16
C PRO A 69 7.28 2.11 0.90
N VAL A 70 7.35 0.81 0.65
CA VAL A 70 7.98 0.26 -0.58
C VAL A 70 7.03 0.29 -1.77
N VAL A 71 5.72 0.34 -1.51
CA VAL A 71 4.69 0.52 -2.54
C VAL A 71 3.62 1.48 -2.04
N VAL A 72 3.19 2.40 -2.90
CA VAL A 72 2.02 3.26 -2.70
C VAL A 72 1.13 3.11 -3.92
N ALA A 73 -0.17 2.96 -3.72
CA ALA A 73 -1.14 3.00 -4.81
C ALA A 73 -2.46 3.61 -4.35
N VAL A 74 -3.29 4.02 -5.29
CA VAL A 74 -4.61 4.58 -5.02
C VAL A 74 -5.63 4.06 -6.02
N ALA A 75 -6.84 3.81 -5.55
CA ALA A 75 -7.97 3.45 -6.39
C ALA A 75 -8.90 4.65 -6.57
N TYR A 76 -9.39 4.87 -7.78
CA TYR A 76 -10.32 5.96 -8.10
C TYR A 76 -11.53 5.44 -8.86
N THR A 77 -12.68 6.07 -8.61
CA THR A 77 -13.82 5.95 -9.53
C THR A 77 -13.50 6.59 -10.88
N GLU A 78 -14.21 6.19 -11.93
CA GLU A 78 -14.17 6.86 -13.25
C GLU A 78 -14.43 8.37 -13.17
N GLY A 79 -15.22 8.81 -12.17
CA GLY A 79 -15.50 10.23 -11.92
C GLY A 79 -14.37 11.01 -11.25
N GLY A 80 -13.22 10.39 -10.96
CA GLY A 80 -12.07 11.04 -10.31
C GLY A 80 -12.24 11.21 -8.80
N THR A 81 -13.11 10.42 -8.16
CA THR A 81 -13.22 10.35 -6.69
C THR A 81 -12.33 9.23 -6.15
N LEU A 82 -11.47 9.55 -5.17
CA LEU A 82 -10.60 8.59 -4.48
C LEU A 82 -11.46 7.59 -3.70
N LEU A 83 -11.26 6.30 -3.97
CA LEU A 83 -11.94 5.19 -3.29
C LEU A 83 -11.13 4.71 -2.09
N ALA A 84 -9.86 4.37 -2.32
CA ALA A 84 -8.97 3.81 -1.32
C ALA A 84 -7.52 4.18 -1.62
N ASP A 85 -6.70 4.20 -0.59
CA ASP A 85 -5.24 4.22 -0.70
C ASP A 85 -4.66 2.91 -0.17
N LEU A 86 -3.60 2.43 -0.83
CA LEU A 86 -2.85 1.23 -0.49
C LEU A 86 -1.41 1.60 -0.24
N VAL A 87 -0.85 1.09 0.85
CA VAL A 87 0.58 1.19 1.16
C VAL A 87 1.14 -0.17 1.53
N VAL A 88 2.41 -0.41 1.20
CA VAL A 88 3.13 -1.62 1.62
C VAL A 88 4.38 -1.23 2.39
N TYR A 89 4.53 -1.84 3.57
CA TYR A 89 5.72 -1.73 4.39
C TYR A 89 6.42 -3.08 4.50
N VAL A 90 7.74 -3.06 4.63
CA VAL A 90 8.55 -4.25 4.90
C VAL A 90 8.96 -4.22 6.37
N TYR A 91 8.66 -5.28 7.11
CA TYR A 91 9.07 -5.46 8.50
C TYR A 91 10.02 -6.65 8.61
N GLY A 92 11.26 -6.37 8.95
CA GLY A 92 12.32 -7.36 9.18
C GLY A 92 13.53 -6.66 9.76
N GLU A 93 14.37 -7.41 10.46
CA GLU A 93 15.67 -6.93 10.93
C GLU A 93 16.66 -8.08 10.75
N ASP A 94 17.85 -7.76 10.22
CA ASP A 94 18.85 -8.76 9.89
C ASP A 94 19.27 -9.56 11.14
N GLY A 95 19.21 -10.89 11.02
CA GLY A 95 19.54 -11.79 12.12
C GLY A 95 18.51 -11.85 13.24
N VAL A 96 17.36 -11.17 13.08
CA VAL A 96 16.22 -11.28 14.01
C VAL A 96 15.17 -12.20 13.41
N ARG A 97 14.88 -13.30 14.10
CA ARG A 97 13.83 -14.23 13.68
C ARG A 97 12.49 -13.51 13.58
N ARG A 98 11.88 -13.53 12.38
CA ARG A 98 10.49 -13.05 12.22
C ARG A 98 9.49 -13.82 13.08
N PRO A 99 8.51 -13.13 13.67
CA PRO A 99 7.43 -13.79 14.40
C PRO A 99 6.56 -14.62 13.44
N SER A 100 5.99 -15.70 13.95
CA SER A 100 4.94 -16.46 13.28
C SER A 100 3.64 -15.64 13.13
N PRO A 101 2.71 -16.06 12.25
CA PRO A 101 1.40 -15.44 12.13
C PRO A 101 0.67 -15.26 13.46
N GLN A 102 0.68 -16.29 14.32
CA GLN A 102 0.01 -16.26 15.62
C GLN A 102 0.70 -15.28 16.60
N GLU A 103 2.03 -15.17 16.54
CA GLU A 103 2.80 -14.22 17.36
C GLU A 103 2.63 -12.77 16.90
N TYR A 104 2.40 -12.55 15.60
CA TYR A 104 2.24 -11.21 15.02
C TYR A 104 0.80 -10.68 15.10
N LEU A 105 -0.20 -11.57 15.10
CA LEU A 105 -1.63 -11.21 15.11
C LEU A 105 -2.02 -10.14 16.16
N PRO A 106 -1.54 -10.19 17.43
CA PRO A 106 -1.87 -9.15 18.41
C PRO A 106 -1.36 -7.75 18.04
N LYS A 107 -0.33 -7.64 17.20
CA LYS A 107 0.14 -6.37 16.64
C LYS A 107 -0.71 -5.97 15.42
N LEU A 108 -1.05 -6.93 14.57
CA LEU A 108 -1.79 -6.71 13.33
C LEU A 108 -3.18 -6.11 13.57
N VAL A 109 -3.87 -6.54 14.64
CA VAL A 109 -5.20 -6.04 15.02
C VAL A 109 -5.16 -4.72 15.81
N LYS A 110 -3.99 -4.08 15.95
CA LYS A 110 -3.83 -2.80 16.64
C LYS A 110 -3.36 -1.71 15.69
N TRP A 111 -4.01 -0.57 15.78
CA TRP A 111 -3.62 0.64 15.06
C TRP A 111 -3.10 1.65 16.09
N SER A 112 -1.83 2.06 15.95
CA SER A 112 -1.21 3.01 16.89
C SER A 112 -1.86 4.39 16.82
N TYR A 113 -2.47 4.72 15.68
CA TYR A 113 -3.05 6.02 15.38
C TYR A 113 -4.58 6.08 15.46
N ALA A 114 -5.26 4.93 15.67
CA ALA A 114 -6.73 4.85 15.65
C ALA A 114 -7.27 3.81 16.64
N GLU A 115 -8.52 4.02 17.06
CA GLU A 115 -9.26 3.06 17.86
C GLU A 115 -10.03 2.10 16.94
N VAL A 116 -9.89 0.79 17.17
CA VAL A 116 -10.69 -0.23 16.49
C VAL A 116 -12.11 -0.21 17.04
N LYS A 117 -13.10 -0.17 16.14
CA LYS A 117 -14.53 -0.20 16.48
C LYS A 117 -15.13 -1.55 16.09
N GLY A 118 -15.67 -2.24 17.09
CA GLY A 118 -16.18 -3.60 16.92
C GLY A 118 -15.06 -4.64 16.92
N GLU A 119 -15.41 -5.86 16.50
CA GLU A 119 -14.47 -6.97 16.38
C GLU A 119 -13.88 -7.01 14.95
N PRO A 120 -12.55 -7.00 14.79
CA PRO A 120 -11.92 -7.18 13.49
C PRO A 120 -12.25 -8.54 12.87
N LEU A 121 -12.45 -8.57 11.55
CA LEU A 121 -12.56 -9.81 10.81
C LEU A 121 -11.17 -10.30 10.45
N VAL A 122 -10.78 -11.44 11.00
CA VAL A 122 -9.46 -12.06 10.78
C VAL A 122 -9.62 -13.32 9.95
N ALA A 123 -8.79 -13.48 8.93
CA ALA A 123 -8.73 -14.69 8.10
C ALA A 123 -7.28 -15.05 7.76
N GLU A 124 -6.95 -16.33 7.81
CA GLU A 124 -5.73 -16.87 7.21
C GLU A 124 -5.97 -17.07 5.71
N VAL A 125 -5.03 -16.63 4.87
CA VAL A 125 -5.10 -16.72 3.41
C VAL A 125 -3.76 -17.18 2.85
N GLU A 126 -3.77 -17.89 1.73
CA GLU A 126 -2.55 -18.27 1.02
C GLU A 126 -2.42 -17.39 -0.24
N LEU A 127 -1.33 -16.65 -0.34
CA LEU A 127 -1.00 -15.84 -1.52
C LEU A 127 0.09 -16.53 -2.34
N PRO A 128 0.26 -16.21 -3.64
CA PRO A 128 1.32 -16.81 -4.44
C PRO A 128 2.74 -16.62 -3.88
N VAL A 129 2.97 -15.53 -3.14
CA VAL A 129 4.26 -15.25 -2.49
C VAL A 129 4.43 -15.96 -1.13
N GLY A 130 3.36 -16.46 -0.52
CA GLY A 130 3.37 -17.19 0.75
C GLY A 130 2.12 -16.98 1.62
N PRO A 131 2.11 -17.57 2.83
CA PRO A 131 0.97 -17.46 3.75
C PRO A 131 0.79 -16.03 4.26
N ALA A 132 -0.45 -15.65 4.51
CA ALA A 132 -0.80 -14.32 5.00
C ALA A 132 -1.98 -14.34 5.98
N VAL A 133 -2.06 -13.28 6.79
CA VAL A 133 -3.20 -13.01 7.65
C VAL A 133 -3.85 -11.72 7.18
N ARG A 134 -5.13 -11.81 6.82
CA ARG A 134 -6.00 -10.71 6.42
C ARG A 134 -6.77 -10.22 7.65
N VAL A 135 -6.75 -8.93 7.92
CA VAL A 135 -7.53 -8.28 8.99
C VAL A 135 -8.31 -7.11 8.42
N GLN A 136 -9.63 -7.13 8.57
CA GLN A 136 -10.51 -6.01 8.23
C GLN A 136 -11.09 -5.39 9.50
N ALA A 137 -11.00 -4.08 9.63
CA ALA A 137 -11.43 -3.37 10.83
C ALA A 137 -12.01 -1.99 10.52
N MET A 138 -13.05 -1.60 11.28
CA MET A 138 -13.51 -0.23 11.31
C MET A 138 -12.66 0.57 12.31
N LEU A 139 -12.19 1.75 11.89
CA LEU A 139 -11.28 2.58 12.66
C LEU A 139 -11.93 3.93 13.00
N ALA A 140 -11.65 4.43 14.18
CA ALA A 140 -11.98 5.79 14.59
C ALA A 140 -10.72 6.55 14.97
N GLN A 141 -10.36 7.54 14.16
CA GLN A 141 -9.24 8.44 14.43
C GLN A 141 -9.75 9.74 15.06
N LYS A 142 -9.13 10.19 16.15
CA LYS A 142 -9.44 11.51 16.73
C LYS A 142 -8.97 12.61 15.79
N ARG A 143 -9.82 13.61 15.53
CA ARG A 143 -9.41 14.79 14.76
C ARG A 143 -8.44 15.67 15.58
N ARG A 144 -7.50 16.34 14.91
CA ARG A 144 -6.40 17.15 15.49
C ARG A 144 -6.85 18.24 16.49
N PHE A 145 -8.13 18.64 16.48
CA PHE A 145 -8.71 19.65 17.37
C PHE A 145 -9.79 19.12 18.33
N GLY A 146 -9.83 17.80 18.58
CA GLY A 146 -10.59 17.20 19.68
C GLY A 146 -12.11 17.11 19.51
N TRP A 147 -12.70 17.77 18.51
CA TRP A 147 -14.12 17.64 18.18
C TRP A 147 -14.34 16.68 17.01
N GLY A 148 -14.94 15.52 17.32
CA GLY A 148 -15.31 14.48 16.36
C GLY A 148 -14.22 13.45 16.08
N SER A 149 -14.66 12.25 15.68
CA SER A 149 -13.80 11.23 15.07
C SER A 149 -13.95 11.24 13.56
N LYS A 150 -12.90 10.85 12.87
CA LYS A 150 -12.95 10.44 11.47
C LYS A 150 -13.07 8.92 11.48
N LEU A 151 -14.14 8.41 10.86
CA LEU A 151 -14.31 6.98 10.66
C LEU A 151 -13.67 6.59 9.33
N SER A 152 -12.97 5.48 9.32
CA SER A 152 -12.50 4.79 8.13
C SER A 152 -12.68 3.30 8.31
N GLU A 153 -12.58 2.56 7.22
CA GLU A 153 -12.40 1.12 7.24
C GLU A 153 -11.01 0.81 6.69
N SER A 154 -10.41 -0.24 7.22
CA SER A 154 -9.04 -0.64 6.92
C SER A 154 -8.98 -2.12 6.65
N LEU A 155 -8.18 -2.50 5.66
CA LEU A 155 -7.86 -3.87 5.33
C LEU A 155 -6.35 -4.05 5.36
N ARG A 156 -5.85 -4.93 6.23
CA ARG A 156 -4.45 -5.28 6.34
C ARG A 156 -4.19 -6.70 5.87
N TYR A 157 -3.09 -6.90 5.15
CA TYR A 157 -2.49 -8.21 4.93
C TYR A 157 -1.09 -8.20 5.54
N ALA A 158 -0.85 -9.04 6.54
CA ALA A 158 0.52 -9.43 6.89
C ALA A 158 0.86 -10.66 6.07
N VAL A 159 1.89 -10.57 5.22
CA VAL A 159 2.33 -11.64 4.32
C VAL A 159 3.69 -12.13 4.79
N TRP A 160 3.88 -13.45 4.85
CA TRP A 160 5.16 -14.10 5.15
C TRP A 160 5.70 -14.72 3.87
N PRO A 161 6.52 -13.99 3.08
CA PRO A 161 6.99 -14.55 1.83
C PRO A 161 7.84 -15.80 2.07
N THR A 162 7.71 -16.76 1.16
CA THR A 162 8.43 -18.03 1.22
C THR A 162 9.92 -17.80 1.01
N GLY A 163 10.76 -18.32 1.90
CA GLY A 163 12.22 -18.18 1.82
C GLY A 163 12.76 -16.80 2.19
N ARG A 164 11.92 -15.92 2.75
CA ARG A 164 12.29 -14.57 3.22
C ARG A 164 12.17 -14.47 4.75
N GLU A 165 12.90 -13.57 5.37
CA GLU A 165 12.86 -13.34 6.83
C GLU A 165 12.03 -12.10 7.20
N GLU A 166 11.46 -11.42 6.21
CA GLU A 166 10.62 -10.24 6.38
C GLU A 166 9.13 -10.60 6.38
N ILE A 167 8.32 -9.63 6.83
CA ILE A 167 6.87 -9.62 6.76
C ILE A 167 6.49 -8.41 5.91
N LEU A 168 5.70 -8.61 4.86
CA LEU A 168 5.14 -7.52 4.08
C LEU A 168 3.78 -7.15 4.68
N LEU A 169 3.63 -5.89 5.10
CA LEU A 169 2.35 -5.37 5.57
C LEU A 169 1.73 -4.53 4.47
N VAL A 170 0.68 -5.05 3.84
CA VAL A 170 -0.20 -4.28 2.96
C VAL A 170 -1.27 -3.64 3.85
N GLU A 171 -1.45 -2.33 3.76
CA GLU A 171 -2.56 -1.61 4.37
C GLU A 171 -3.38 -0.94 3.27
N VAL A 172 -4.70 -1.08 3.34
CA VAL A 172 -5.64 -0.39 2.46
C VAL A 172 -6.67 0.32 3.31
N ASP A 173 -6.84 1.62 3.13
CA ASP A 173 -7.76 2.45 3.91
C ASP A 173 -8.79 3.15 3.02
N TRP A 174 -10.03 3.25 3.49
CA TRP A 174 -11.08 4.00 2.81
C TRP A 174 -12.09 4.63 3.77
N GLN A 175 -12.85 5.60 3.26
CA GLN A 175 -13.90 6.31 4.02
C GLN A 175 -15.29 6.18 3.38
N HIS A 176 -15.36 5.67 2.15
CA HIS A 176 -16.60 5.48 1.40
C HIS A 176 -17.24 4.14 1.77
N PHE A 177 -17.85 4.07 2.96
CA PHE A 177 -18.47 2.84 3.49
C PHE A 177 -19.56 2.27 2.57
N GLU A 178 -20.23 3.13 1.79
CA GLU A 178 -21.21 2.71 0.80
C GLU A 178 -20.60 1.92 -0.38
N ARG A 179 -19.27 1.90 -0.48
CA ARG A 179 -18.50 1.20 -1.52
C ARG A 179 -17.58 0.12 -0.94
N THR A 180 -17.77 -0.28 0.31
CA THR A 180 -16.91 -1.30 0.96
C THR A 180 -16.81 -2.58 0.12
N ASP A 181 -17.91 -3.10 -0.43
CA ASP A 181 -17.88 -4.33 -1.23
C ASP A 181 -17.07 -4.18 -2.53
N GLU A 182 -17.19 -3.03 -3.20
CA GLU A 182 -16.42 -2.68 -4.40
C GLU A 182 -14.92 -2.61 -4.07
N ILE A 183 -14.56 -1.90 -3.00
CA ILE A 183 -13.18 -1.71 -2.57
C ILE A 183 -12.57 -3.05 -2.13
N VAL A 184 -13.30 -3.85 -1.35
CA VAL A 184 -12.85 -5.20 -0.96
C VAL A 184 -12.63 -6.09 -2.17
N GLY A 185 -13.49 -6.00 -3.20
CA GLY A 185 -13.30 -6.67 -4.48
C GLY A 185 -12.00 -6.25 -5.17
N LEU A 186 -11.78 -4.95 -5.32
CA LEU A 186 -10.55 -4.40 -5.93
C LEU A 186 -9.28 -4.88 -5.20
N VAL A 187 -9.30 -4.93 -3.87
CA VAL A 187 -8.15 -5.41 -3.09
C VAL A 187 -7.98 -6.92 -3.23
N ALA A 188 -9.08 -7.69 -3.25
CA ALA A 188 -9.05 -9.13 -3.43
C ALA A 188 -8.52 -9.56 -4.80
N GLU A 189 -8.68 -8.71 -5.82
CA GLU A 189 -8.08 -8.91 -7.15
C GLU A 189 -6.60 -8.49 -7.18
N LEU A 190 -6.24 -7.36 -6.55
CA LEU A 190 -4.88 -6.82 -6.59
C LEU A 190 -3.89 -7.62 -5.74
N VAL A 191 -4.20 -7.91 -4.48
CA VAL A 191 -3.23 -8.50 -3.53
C VAL A 191 -2.64 -9.83 -4.00
N PRO A 192 -3.40 -10.75 -4.62
CA PRO A 192 -2.84 -11.98 -5.19
C PRO A 192 -1.83 -11.76 -6.32
N THR A 193 -1.80 -10.58 -6.96
CA THR A 193 -0.82 -10.25 -8.03
C THR A 193 0.54 -9.84 -7.49
N MET A 194 0.69 -9.70 -6.17
CA MET A 194 1.95 -9.36 -5.52
C MET A 194 3.07 -10.29 -5.97
N ARG A 195 4.19 -9.70 -6.39
CA ARG A 195 5.40 -10.42 -6.79
C ARG A 195 6.64 -9.77 -6.18
N LEU A 196 7.62 -10.61 -5.86
CA LEU A 196 8.94 -10.18 -5.42
C LEU A 196 9.88 -10.26 -6.62
N VAL A 197 10.27 -9.12 -7.17
CA VAL A 197 11.13 -9.03 -8.35
C VAL A 197 12.57 -8.84 -7.88
N PRO A 198 13.49 -9.77 -8.17
CA PRO A 198 14.90 -9.59 -7.82
C PRO A 198 15.45 -8.29 -8.43
N THR A 199 16.19 -7.51 -7.66
CA THR A 199 16.99 -6.41 -8.23
C THR A 199 18.21 -7.02 -8.91
N ALA A 200 18.55 -6.52 -10.10
CA ALA A 200 19.80 -6.93 -10.72
C ALA A 200 20.98 -6.46 -9.85
N PRO A 201 22.03 -7.27 -9.65
CA PRO A 201 23.21 -6.81 -8.93
C PRO A 201 23.79 -5.58 -9.64
N ASP A 202 24.07 -4.55 -8.86
CA ASP A 202 24.58 -3.28 -9.36
C ASP A 202 25.91 -3.51 -10.10
N VAL A 203 25.92 -3.32 -11.43
CA VAL A 203 27.05 -3.65 -12.31
C VAL A 203 28.28 -2.76 -12.05
N GLN A 204 28.23 -1.87 -11.05
CA GLN A 204 29.33 -0.98 -10.69
C GLN A 204 30.44 -1.63 -9.84
N SER A 205 30.24 -2.81 -9.24
CA SER A 205 31.31 -3.46 -8.44
C SER A 205 32.39 -4.17 -9.27
N LEU A 206 32.19 -4.35 -10.59
CA LEU A 206 33.15 -5.04 -11.47
C LEU A 206 34.22 -4.13 -12.10
N ARG A 207 34.25 -2.83 -11.79
CA ARG A 207 35.29 -1.89 -12.26
C ARG A 207 36.13 -1.37 -11.10
N GLY A 208 36.75 -2.28 -10.36
CA GLY A 208 37.53 -1.92 -9.18
C GLY A 208 38.83 -2.69 -8.96
N HIS A 209 39.29 -3.55 -9.88
CA HIS A 209 40.60 -4.19 -9.75
C HIS A 209 41.24 -4.39 -11.13
N HIS A 210 42.00 -3.39 -11.57
CA HIS A 210 43.10 -3.54 -12.52
C HIS A 210 44.26 -2.66 -12.10
#